data_AF-A0A8J5ZAP1-F1
#
_entry.id   AF-A0A8J5ZAP1-F1
#
_cell.length_a   1.000
_cell.length_b   1.000
_cell.length_c   1.000
_cell.angle_alpha   90.00
_cell.angle_beta   90.00
_cell.angle_gamma   90.00
#
_symmetry.space_group_name_H-M   'P 1'
#
loop_
_entity.id
_entity.type
_entity.pdbx_description
1 polymer ?
#
loop_
_entity_poly.entity_id
_entity_poly.type
_entity_poly.pdbx_seq_one_letter_code
_entity_poly.pdbx_strand_id
1 'polypeptide(L)' 'MIGHTIAIHNGKEHLSIYITDRMVGHKLREFAPTINFCGHSKNDNKSRR' A
#
# COMPACT_ATOMS: atom_id res chain seq x y z
N MET A 1 -1.61 -17.07 -8.96
CA MET A 1 -1.90 -16.03 -7.95
C MET A 1 -2.56 -14.79 -8.53
N ILE A 2 -2.43 -14.53 -9.84
CA ILE A 2 -3.19 -13.48 -10.54
C ILE A 2 -4.70 -13.72 -10.34
N GLY A 3 -5.45 -12.65 -10.13
CA GLY A 3 -6.91 -12.69 -9.98
C GLY A 3 -7.43 -12.91 -8.56
N HIS A 4 -6.53 -12.99 -7.56
CA HIS A 4 -6.90 -13.18 -6.16
C HIS A 4 -6.64 -11.90 -5.36
N THR A 5 -7.48 -11.66 -4.36
CA THR A 5 -7.24 -10.62 -3.35
C THR A 5 -6.50 -11.24 -2.17
N ILE A 6 -5.34 -10.69 -1.84
CA ILE A 6 -4.52 -11.15 -0.74
C ILE A 6 -4.48 -10.08 0.34
N ALA A 7 -4.72 -10.51 1.57
CA ALA A 7 -4.57 -9.67 2.75
C ALA A 7 -3.10 -9.69 3.21
N ILE A 8 -2.37 -8.59 3.01
CA ILE A 8 -0.95 -8.46 3.34
C ILE A 8 -0.80 -7.67 4.64
N HIS A 9 -0.11 -8.25 5.63
CA HIS A 9 0.13 -7.57 6.91
C HIS A 9 1.25 -6.53 6.80
N ASN A 10 0.99 -5.28 7.18
CA ASN A 10 1.98 -4.20 7.16
C ASN A 10 2.58 -3.88 8.54
N GLY A 11 2.28 -4.67 9.57
CA GLY A 11 2.73 -4.45 10.94
C GLY A 11 1.68 -3.81 11.86
N LYS A 12 0.61 -3.26 11.28
CA LYS A 12 -0.53 -2.70 12.04
C LYS A 12 -1.85 -3.34 11.64
N GLU A 13 -2.06 -3.55 10.34
CA GLU A 13 -3.28 -4.09 9.78
C GLU A 13 -3.01 -4.93 8.53
N HIS A 14 -4.05 -5.61 8.05
CA HIS A 14 -4.02 -6.33 6.77
C HIS A 14 -4.58 -5.45 5.66
N LEU A 15 -3.76 -5.18 4.65
CA LEU A 15 -4.15 -4.48 3.44
C LEU A 15 -4.61 -5.49 2.39
N SER A 16 -5.84 -5.37 1.93
CA SER A 16 -6.40 -6.21 0.87
C SER A 16 -5.95 -5.72 -0.50
N ILE A 17 -5.08 -6.47 -1.18
CA ILE A 17 -4.53 -6.10 -2.49
C ILE A 17 -4.92 -7.15 -3.52
N TYR A 18 -5.50 -6.69 -4.63
CA TYR A 18 -5.82 -7.54 -5.77
C TYR A 18 -4.60 -7.74 -6.67
N ILE A 19 -4.22 -8.99 -6.92
CA ILE A 19 -3.01 -9.31 -7.68
C ILE A 19 -3.29 -9.24 -9.19
N THR A 20 -2.56 -8.34 -9.86
CA THR A 20 -2.57 -8.18 -11.31
C THR A 20 -1.32 -8.80 -11.94
N ASP A 21 -1.35 -9.05 -13.26
CA ASP A 21 -0.23 -9.65 -14.01
C ASP A 21 1.08 -8.87 -13.88
N ARG A 22 1.00 -7.54 -13.82
CA ARG A 22 2.16 -6.64 -13.67
C ARG A 22 2.89 -6.77 -12.33
N MET A 23 2.31 -7.49 -11.37
CA MET A 23 2.89 -7.72 -10.05
C MET A 23 3.67 -9.04 -9.98
N VAL A 24 3.66 -9.86 -11.04
CA VAL A 24 4.42 -11.11 -11.11
C VAL A 24 5.91 -10.81 -11.13
N GLY A 25 6.66 -11.45 -10.23
CA GLY A 25 8.10 -11.22 -10.05
C GLY A 25 8.46 -10.21 -8.96
N HIS A 26 7.48 -9.44 -8.47
CA HIS A 26 7.65 -8.51 -7.35
C HIS A 26 7.37 -9.19 -5.99
N LYS A 27 7.95 -8.65 -4.92
CA LYS A 27 7.66 -9.14 -3.56
C LYS A 27 6.39 -8.48 -3.02
N LEU A 28 5.58 -9.26 -2.31
CA LEU A 28 4.34 -8.77 -1.69
C LEU A 28 4.55 -7.59 -0.72
N ARG A 29 5.71 -7.54 -0.05
CA ARG A 29 6.08 -6.43 0.85
C ARG A 29 6.19 -5.09 0.12
N GLU A 30 6.53 -5.08 -1.16
CA GLU A 30 6.65 -3.84 -1.95
C GLU A 30 5.30 -3.12 -2.07
N PHE A 31 4.20 -3.85 -1.93
CA PHE A 31 2.84 -3.32 -2.05
C PHE A 31 2.22 -2.98 -0.68
N ALA A 32 2.87 -3.30 0.44
CA ALA A 32 2.39 -3.05 1.79
C ALA A 32 3.39 -2.19 2.59
N PRO A 33 3.23 -0.85 2.58
CA PRO A 33 4.14 0.04 3.29
C PRO A 33 4.08 -0.19 4.80
N THR A 34 5.24 -0.39 5.42
CA THR A 34 5.36 -0.71 6.86
C THR A 34 5.55 0.52 7.76
N ILE A 35 5.85 1.67 7.17
CA ILE A 35 5.99 2.95 7.90
C ILE A 35 5.04 3.98 7.29
N ASN A 36 4.35 4.74 8.14
CA ASN A 36 3.57 5.89 7.69
C ASN A 36 4.51 7.10 7.60
N PHE A 37 5.18 7.26 6.45
CA PHE A 37 6.08 8.39 6.22
C PHE A 37 5.26 9.65 5.95
N CYS A 38 4.96 10.42 7.00
CA CYS A 38 4.55 11.82 6.86
C CYS A 38 5.80 12.62 6.49
N GLY A 39 6.06 12.78 5.19
CA GLY A 39 7.20 13.57 4.71
C GLY A 39 7.22 14.99 5.27
N HIS A 40 8.38 15.63 5.23
CA HIS A 40 8.57 17.05 5.57
C HIS A 40 7.96 17.95 4.47
N SER A 41 6.68 17.80 4.19
CA SER A 41 5.94 18.66 3.28
C SER A 41 5.16 19.66 4.12
N LYS A 42 5.48 20.95 3.93
CA LYS A 42 4.70 22.06 4.48
C LYS A 42 3.22 21.78 4.26
N ASN A 43 2.47 21.86 5.34
CA ASN A 43 1.05 21.66 5.41
C ASN A 43 0.33 22.73 4.58
N ASP A 44 0.31 22.59 3.26
CA ASP A 44 -0.59 23.29 2.35
C ASP A 44 -1.86 22.43 2.21
N ASN A 45 -2.47 22.11 3.35
CA ASN A 45 -3.80 21.51 3.37
C ASN A 45 -4.78 22.55 2.84
N LYS A 46 -4.98 22.48 1.53
CA LYS A 46 -6.15 22.94 0.80
C LYS A 46 -7.38 22.24 1.39
N SER A 47 -7.84 22.73 2.54
CA SER A 47 -9.16 22.48 3.07
C SER A 47 -10.17 23.12 2.12
N ARG A 48 -10.59 22.38 1.10
CA ARG A 48 -11.87 22.62 0.43
C ARG A 48 -12.88 21.65 1.03
N ARG A 49 -13.51 22.10 2.10
CA ARG A 49 -14.85 21.68 2.50
C ARG A 49 -15.77 22.87 2.26
#